data_AF-A0A6B7PZ70-F1
#
_entry.id   AF-A0A6B7PZ70-F1
#
_cell.length_a   1.000
_cell.length_b   1.000
_cell.length_c   1.000
_cell.angle_alpha   90.00
_cell.angle_beta   90.00
_cell.angle_gamma   90.00
#
_symmetry.space_group_name_H-M   'P 1'
#
loop_
_entity.id
_entity.type
_entity.pdbx_description
1 polymer ?
#
loop_
_entity_poly.entity_id
_entity_poly.type
_entity_poly.pdbx_seq_one_letter_code
_entity_poly.pdbx_strand_id
1 'polypeptide(L)'
;MELARDQAAAAGLPFIVATAAKTLLEMVERRFETRPEVPSWPSASTRQCTSDLKRGPIQREVRSYAKANGFKTIVNCLGLRAQESPGRAKRAVFSRMKISNSVLTWYEWLPVHDMQTDEVFDAIAAAGQKPHYAYALGNDRLSCVFCVMASKPDLRNGRVHHPELFEQYVALERRTGYTMHMNRIPLVELAA
;
A
#
# COMPACT_ATOMS: atom_id res chain seq x y z
N MET A 1 -13.16 -1.09 1.57
CA MET A 1 -12.44 -1.95 2.56
C MET A 1 -13.18 -3.27 2.84
N GLU A 2 -14.26 -3.51 2.10
CA GLU A 2 -15.28 -4.52 2.33
C GLU A 2 -14.67 -5.92 2.21
N LEU A 3 -13.94 -6.19 1.11
CA LEU A 3 -13.31 -7.48 0.88
C LEU A 3 -12.41 -7.93 2.05
N ALA A 4 -11.54 -7.06 2.56
CA ALA A 4 -10.62 -7.40 3.65
C ALA A 4 -11.36 -7.64 4.98
N ARG A 5 -12.38 -6.83 5.27
CA ARG A 5 -13.23 -7.00 6.46
C ARG A 5 -13.99 -8.32 6.39
N ASP A 6 -14.60 -8.61 5.25
CA ASP A 6 -15.45 -9.79 5.07
C ASP A 6 -14.61 -11.07 5.06
N GLN A 7 -13.40 -11.04 4.47
CA GLN A 7 -12.42 -12.14 4.57
C GLN A 7 -11.94 -12.38 6.00
N ALA A 8 -11.66 -11.32 6.76
CA ALA A 8 -11.29 -11.45 8.16
C ALA A 8 -12.42 -12.09 8.99
N ALA A 9 -13.67 -11.66 8.77
CA ALA A 9 -14.84 -12.24 9.41
C ALA A 9 -15.02 -13.73 9.05
N ALA A 10 -14.89 -14.10 7.77
CA ALA A 10 -14.96 -15.50 7.33
C ALA A 10 -13.86 -16.38 7.94
N ALA A 11 -12.68 -15.81 8.20
CA ALA A 11 -11.57 -16.50 8.85
C ALA A 11 -11.66 -16.51 10.40
N GLY A 12 -12.67 -15.88 11.00
CA GLY A 12 -12.77 -15.73 12.46
C GLY A 12 -11.67 -14.85 13.06
N LEU A 13 -11.10 -13.94 12.26
CA LEU A 13 -9.99 -13.06 12.66
C LEU A 13 -10.49 -11.64 12.98
N PRO A 14 -9.87 -10.96 13.96
CA PRO A 14 -10.17 -9.56 14.23
C PRO A 14 -9.75 -8.68 13.06
N PHE A 15 -10.64 -7.76 12.65
CA PHE A 15 -10.35 -6.75 11.64
C PHE A 15 -10.04 -5.41 12.31
N ILE A 16 -8.76 -5.02 12.32
CA ILE A 16 -8.28 -3.79 12.97
C ILE A 16 -7.89 -2.77 11.91
N VAL A 17 -8.51 -1.59 11.96
CA VAL A 17 -8.24 -0.50 11.04
C VAL A 17 -7.20 0.45 11.63
N ALA A 18 -6.08 0.60 10.93
CA ALA A 18 -5.01 1.53 11.29
C ALA A 18 -5.12 2.83 10.49
N THR A 19 -5.49 3.92 11.15
CA THR A 19 -5.67 5.24 10.51
C THR A 19 -4.53 6.19 10.87
N ALA A 20 -3.94 6.83 9.85
CA ALA A 20 -2.98 7.91 10.03
C ALA A 20 -3.69 9.21 10.41
N ALA A 21 -3.02 10.07 11.19
CA ALA A 21 -3.56 11.39 11.56
C ALA A 21 -3.51 12.43 10.44
N LYS A 22 -3.06 12.05 9.25
CA LYS A 22 -2.87 12.92 8.09
C LYS A 22 -3.09 12.14 6.79
N THR A 23 -3.44 12.84 5.73
CA THR A 23 -3.62 12.27 4.39
C THR A 23 -2.39 12.47 3.52
N LEU A 24 -2.35 11.81 2.36
CA LEU A 24 -1.28 12.04 1.37
C LEU A 24 -1.33 13.47 0.82
N LEU A 25 -2.52 13.99 0.49
CA LEU A 25 -2.65 15.32 -0.10
C LEU A 25 -2.24 16.41 0.89
N GLU A 26 -2.62 16.30 2.16
CA GLU A 26 -2.14 17.21 3.23
C GLU A 26 -0.62 17.16 3.39
N MET A 27 0.00 15.99 3.23
CA MET A 27 1.46 15.86 3.30
C MET A 27 2.15 16.58 2.13
N VAL A 28 1.58 16.49 0.93
CA VAL A 28 2.10 17.13 -0.28
C VAL A 28 1.93 18.65 -0.18
N GLU A 29 0.73 19.11 0.21
CA GLU A 29 0.42 20.53 0.43
C GLU A 29 1.37 21.16 1.45
N ARG A 30 1.45 20.60 2.67
CA ARG A 30 2.35 21.12 3.71
C ARG A 30 3.82 21.13 3.26
N ARG A 31 4.25 20.14 2.49
CA ARG A 31 5.64 20.09 1.99
C ARG A 31 5.90 21.21 0.99
N PHE A 32 4.95 21.48 0.10
CA PHE A 32 5.05 22.59 -0.85
C PHE A 32 5.04 23.94 -0.12
N GLU A 33 4.17 24.14 0.87
CA GLU A 33 4.11 25.38 1.66
C GLU A 33 5.40 25.66 2.41
N THR A 34 6.02 24.61 2.97
CA THR A 34 7.24 24.75 3.79
C THR A 34 8.53 24.81 2.97
N ARG A 35 8.54 24.17 1.79
CA ARG A 35 9.69 24.09 0.87
C ARG A 35 9.21 24.07 -0.59
N PRO A 36 8.79 25.22 -1.14
CA PRO A 36 8.22 25.29 -2.48
C PRO A 36 9.22 24.96 -3.60
N GLU A 37 10.52 25.00 -3.30
CA GLU A 37 11.62 24.74 -4.22
C GLU A 37 11.94 23.26 -4.44
N VAL A 38 11.35 22.35 -3.64
CA VAL A 38 11.57 20.90 -3.76
C VAL A 38 10.29 20.16 -4.14
N PRO A 39 10.39 19.04 -4.89
CA PRO A 39 9.23 18.22 -5.21
C PRO A 39 8.44 17.80 -3.96
N SER A 40 7.15 18.10 -3.96
CA SER A 40 6.25 17.88 -2.84
C SER A 40 5.68 16.46 -2.79
N TRP A 41 5.55 15.81 -3.95
CA TRP A 41 5.06 14.43 -4.06
C TRP A 41 6.10 13.38 -3.62
N PRO A 42 5.66 12.22 -3.09
CA PRO A 42 6.54 11.09 -2.84
C PRO A 42 7.19 10.59 -4.13
N SER A 43 8.35 9.96 -4.00
CA SER A 43 9.06 9.30 -5.11
C SER A 43 9.34 7.84 -4.79
N ALA A 44 9.83 7.08 -5.79
CA ALA A 44 10.25 5.70 -5.56
C ALA A 44 11.38 5.59 -4.50
N SER A 45 12.27 6.58 -4.42
CA SER A 45 13.36 6.66 -3.44
C SER A 45 12.93 7.27 -2.10
N THR A 46 11.92 8.14 -2.09
CA THR A 46 11.44 8.84 -0.89
C THR A 46 9.94 8.62 -0.70
N ARG A 47 9.59 7.42 -0.22
CA ARG A 47 8.20 6.97 -0.02
C ARG A 47 7.66 7.36 1.35
N GLN A 48 7.52 8.65 1.61
CA GLN A 48 7.00 9.13 2.91
C GLN A 48 5.59 8.58 3.21
N CYS A 49 4.78 8.32 2.17
CA CYS A 49 3.50 7.62 2.31
C CYS A 49 3.64 6.23 2.95
N THR A 50 4.76 5.52 2.76
CA THR A 50 4.99 4.20 3.35
C THR A 50 5.37 4.29 4.83
N SER A 51 6.20 5.26 5.23
CA SER A 51 6.53 5.45 6.66
C SER A 51 5.33 5.97 7.44
N ASP A 52 4.75 7.07 6.98
CA ASP A 52 3.87 7.92 7.78
C ASP A 52 2.42 7.44 7.73
N LEU A 53 1.98 6.99 6.55
CA LEU A 53 0.57 6.63 6.33
C LEU A 53 0.32 5.12 6.45
N LYS A 54 1.35 4.30 6.29
CA LYS A 54 1.23 2.82 6.34
C LYS A 54 1.90 2.23 7.57
N ARG A 55 3.24 2.26 7.64
CA ARG A 55 3.98 1.50 8.66
C ARG A 55 3.72 2.00 10.08
N GLY A 56 3.77 3.31 10.32
CA GLY A 56 3.56 3.89 11.64
C GLY A 56 2.20 3.52 12.27
N PRO A 57 1.07 3.82 11.59
CA PRO A 57 -0.25 3.46 12.07
C PRO A 57 -0.42 1.95 12.30
N ILE A 58 0.01 1.11 11.37
CA ILE A 58 -0.09 -0.36 11.52
C ILE A 58 0.69 -0.83 12.75
N GLN A 59 1.91 -0.35 12.94
CA GLN A 59 2.73 -0.72 14.11
C GLN A 59 2.10 -0.27 15.42
N ARG A 60 1.45 0.90 15.46
CA ARG A 60 0.70 1.37 16.63
C ARG A 60 -0.41 0.39 17.00
N GLU A 61 -1.26 0.02 16.04
CA GLU A 61 -2.39 -0.88 16.30
C GLU A 61 -1.93 -2.29 16.68
N VAL A 62 -0.92 -2.84 15.98
CA VAL A 62 -0.38 -4.17 16.30
C VAL A 62 0.22 -4.20 17.71
N ARG A 63 0.93 -3.15 18.14
CA ARG A 63 1.46 -3.06 19.52
C ARG A 63 0.34 -2.99 20.55
N SER A 64 -0.70 -2.20 20.28
CA SER A 64 -1.87 -2.08 21.16
C SER A 64 -2.56 -3.43 21.33
N TYR A 65 -2.83 -4.12 20.22
CA TYR A 65 -3.45 -5.43 20.21
C TYR A 65 -2.59 -6.50 20.91
N ALA A 66 -1.28 -6.52 20.63
CA ALA A 66 -0.36 -7.44 21.30
C ALA A 66 -0.33 -7.22 22.83
N LYS A 67 -0.32 -5.96 23.28
CA LYS A 67 -0.37 -5.63 24.71
C LYS A 67 -1.66 -6.10 25.35
N ALA A 68 -2.80 -5.83 24.72
CA ALA A 68 -4.13 -6.19 25.25
C ALA A 68 -4.32 -7.71 25.41
N ASN A 69 -3.66 -8.50 24.56
CA ASN A 69 -3.78 -9.96 24.54
C ASN A 69 -2.55 -10.69 25.12
N GLY A 70 -1.59 -9.96 25.72
CA GLY A 70 -0.40 -10.55 26.32
C GLY A 70 0.62 -11.15 25.34
N PHE A 71 0.52 -10.87 24.03
CA PHE A 71 1.44 -11.40 23.04
C PHE A 71 2.82 -10.73 23.14
N LYS A 72 3.87 -11.56 23.07
CA LYS A 72 5.28 -11.12 23.06
C LYS A 72 5.99 -11.34 21.72
N THR A 73 5.35 -12.11 20.83
CA THR A 73 5.86 -12.45 19.51
C THR A 73 4.84 -12.05 18.47
N ILE A 74 5.30 -11.38 17.41
CA ILE A 74 4.49 -10.93 16.29
C ILE A 74 5.08 -11.54 15.02
N VAL A 75 4.24 -12.18 14.22
CA VAL A 75 4.59 -12.65 12.88
C VAL A 75 3.79 -11.82 11.88
N ASN A 76 4.46 -10.94 11.15
CA ASN A 76 3.87 -10.11 10.12
C ASN A 76 3.91 -10.86 8.77
N CYS A 77 2.79 -11.45 8.40
CA CYS A 77 2.62 -12.16 7.14
C CYS A 77 2.36 -11.16 5.99
N LEU A 78 3.20 -11.17 4.96
CA LEU A 78 3.05 -10.29 3.79
C LEU A 78 2.96 -11.10 2.50
N GLY A 79 1.98 -10.76 1.65
CA GLY A 79 1.81 -11.32 0.32
C GLY A 79 2.81 -10.81 -0.73
N LEU A 80 4.11 -10.76 -0.40
CA LEU A 80 5.15 -10.37 -1.36
C LEU A 80 5.69 -11.61 -2.08
N ARG A 81 5.85 -11.51 -3.40
CA ARG A 81 6.34 -12.58 -4.28
C ARG A 81 7.66 -12.19 -4.92
N ALA A 82 8.51 -13.17 -5.18
CA ALA A 82 9.77 -13.01 -5.87
C ALA A 82 9.58 -12.48 -7.29
N GLN A 83 8.55 -12.97 -7.99
CA GLN A 83 8.22 -12.62 -9.39
C GLN A 83 7.95 -11.12 -9.57
N GLU A 84 7.53 -10.40 -8.53
CA GLU A 84 7.07 -9.01 -8.65
C GLU A 84 8.22 -7.99 -8.86
N SER A 85 9.46 -8.28 -8.44
CA SER A 85 10.65 -7.47 -8.77
C SER A 85 11.95 -8.14 -8.33
N PRO A 86 13.11 -7.81 -8.94
CA PRO A 86 14.42 -8.30 -8.50
C PRO A 86 14.72 -8.03 -7.02
N GLY A 87 14.22 -6.92 -6.48
CA GLY A 87 14.37 -6.57 -5.06
C GLY A 87 13.56 -7.48 -4.14
N ARG A 88 12.36 -7.89 -4.56
CA ARG A 88 11.52 -8.84 -3.80
C ARG A 88 12.06 -10.26 -3.88
N ALA A 89 12.63 -10.66 -5.01
CA ALA A 89 13.27 -11.97 -5.17
C ALA A 89 14.42 -12.21 -4.17
N LYS A 90 15.13 -11.15 -3.77
CA LYS A 90 16.24 -11.22 -2.79
C LYS A 90 15.80 -11.23 -1.33
N ARG A 91 14.51 -11.09 -1.03
CA ARG A 91 14.04 -11.08 0.37
C ARG A 91 14.03 -12.49 0.93
N ALA A 92 14.43 -12.62 2.20
CA ALA A 92 14.29 -13.87 2.93
C ALA A 92 12.81 -14.18 3.19
N VAL A 93 12.42 -15.44 3.01
CA VAL A 93 11.05 -15.92 3.25
C VAL A 93 10.63 -15.70 4.70
N PHE A 94 11.54 -15.89 5.66
CA PHE A 94 11.30 -15.64 7.08
C PHE A 94 12.49 -14.88 7.68
N SER A 95 12.24 -13.78 8.38
CA SER A 95 13.32 -13.00 9.00
C SER A 95 12.89 -12.27 10.26
N ARG A 96 13.82 -12.11 11.21
CA ARG A 96 13.61 -11.25 12.38
C ARG A 96 13.72 -9.78 11.97
N MET A 97 12.70 -8.99 12.29
CA MET A 97 12.66 -7.58 11.94
C MET A 97 13.44 -6.71 12.93
N LYS A 98 14.10 -5.65 12.41
CA LYS A 98 14.87 -4.67 13.20
C LYS A 98 14.04 -3.92 14.26
N ILE A 99 12.71 -3.90 14.11
CA ILE A 99 11.80 -3.26 15.08
C ILE A 99 11.60 -4.09 16.37
N SER A 100 12.11 -5.32 16.40
CA SER A 100 12.15 -6.14 17.60
C SER A 100 12.88 -5.41 18.73
N ASN A 101 12.39 -5.59 19.96
CA ASN A 101 13.04 -5.07 21.17
C ASN A 101 12.89 -6.08 22.32
N SER A 102 13.26 -5.69 23.54
CA SER A 102 13.19 -6.56 24.73
C SER A 102 11.76 -6.96 25.12
N VAL A 103 10.74 -6.25 24.63
CA VAL A 103 9.32 -6.48 24.99
C VAL A 103 8.58 -7.26 23.90
N LEU A 104 8.83 -6.94 22.63
CA LEU A 104 8.18 -7.55 21.47
C LEU A 104 9.21 -8.02 20.45
N THR A 105 9.16 -9.30 20.11
CA THR A 105 9.92 -9.86 18.99
C THR A 105 9.06 -9.89 17.73
N TRP A 106 9.58 -9.31 16.65
CA TRP A 106 8.88 -9.20 15.37
C TRP A 106 9.57 -10.06 14.33
N TYR A 107 8.80 -10.89 13.66
CA TYR A 107 9.18 -11.63 12.47
C TYR A 107 8.40 -11.12 11.27
N GLU A 108 9.00 -11.21 10.10
CA GLU A 108 8.33 -11.08 8.81
C GLU A 108 8.33 -12.46 8.15
N TRP A 109 7.17 -12.84 7.60
CA TRP A 109 7.00 -14.08 6.85
C TRP A 109 6.34 -13.79 5.50
N LEU A 110 6.90 -14.35 4.43
CA LEU A 110 6.43 -14.23 3.05
C LEU A 110 5.86 -15.58 2.58
N PRO A 111 4.61 -15.94 2.95
CA PRO A 111 4.07 -17.29 2.72
C PRO A 111 3.84 -17.65 1.24
N VAL A 112 3.84 -16.65 0.36
CA VAL A 112 3.57 -16.81 -1.09
C VAL A 112 4.78 -16.38 -1.93
N HIS A 113 5.99 -16.41 -1.36
CA HIS A 113 7.17 -15.78 -1.95
C HIS A 113 7.56 -16.38 -3.29
N ASP A 114 7.48 -17.69 -3.43
CA ASP A 114 7.81 -18.47 -4.60
C ASP A 114 6.66 -18.57 -5.62
N MET A 115 5.43 -18.28 -5.19
CA MET A 115 4.24 -18.39 -6.03
C MET A 115 4.27 -17.44 -7.24
N GLN A 116 3.95 -17.98 -8.40
CA GLN A 116 3.65 -17.26 -9.62
C GLN A 116 2.26 -16.61 -9.55
N THR A 117 1.95 -15.77 -10.53
CA THR A 117 0.74 -14.93 -10.50
C THR A 117 -0.52 -15.79 -10.63
N ASP A 118 -0.51 -16.73 -11.58
CA ASP A 118 -1.54 -17.75 -11.80
C ASP A 118 -1.75 -18.61 -10.55
N GLU A 119 -0.67 -19.10 -9.92
CA GLU A 119 -0.77 -19.91 -8.69
C GLU A 119 -1.47 -19.17 -7.55
N VAL A 120 -1.31 -17.84 -7.45
CA VAL A 120 -2.03 -17.03 -6.45
C VAL A 120 -3.51 -16.95 -6.77
N PHE A 121 -3.89 -16.75 -8.03
CA PHE A 121 -5.30 -16.72 -8.42
C PHE A 121 -5.96 -18.09 -8.27
N ASP A 122 -5.24 -19.18 -8.57
CA ASP A 122 -5.68 -20.55 -8.35
C ASP A 122 -5.88 -20.83 -6.85
N ALA A 123 -4.97 -20.37 -5.99
CA ALA A 123 -5.11 -20.49 -4.54
C ALA A 123 -6.32 -19.70 -4.00
N ILE A 124 -6.58 -18.51 -4.52
CA ILE A 124 -7.77 -17.71 -4.19
C ILE A 124 -9.04 -18.47 -4.58
N ALA A 125 -9.08 -19.04 -5.80
CA ALA A 125 -10.22 -19.80 -6.30
C ALA A 125 -10.44 -21.10 -5.51
N ALA A 126 -9.37 -21.84 -5.20
CA ALA A 126 -9.42 -23.06 -4.40
C ALA A 126 -9.93 -22.80 -2.96
N ALA A 127 -9.65 -21.61 -2.41
CA ALA A 127 -10.19 -21.17 -1.13
C ALA A 127 -11.65 -20.68 -1.20
N GLY A 128 -12.30 -20.74 -2.37
CA GLY A 128 -13.65 -20.22 -2.58
C GLY A 128 -13.75 -18.69 -2.46
N GLN A 129 -12.61 -17.98 -2.56
CA GLN A 129 -12.54 -16.54 -2.44
C GLN A 129 -12.56 -15.86 -3.81
N LYS A 130 -12.78 -14.54 -3.82
CA LYS A 130 -12.68 -13.71 -5.02
C LYS A 130 -11.52 -12.73 -4.87
N PRO A 131 -10.73 -12.49 -5.93
CA PRO A 131 -9.76 -11.42 -5.92
C PRO A 131 -10.47 -10.05 -5.84
N HIS A 132 -9.71 -9.01 -5.53
CA HIS A 132 -10.25 -7.66 -5.51
C HIS A 132 -10.77 -7.23 -6.88
N TYR A 133 -11.92 -6.55 -6.93
CA TYR A 133 -12.60 -6.18 -8.19
C TYR A 133 -11.73 -5.36 -9.15
N ALA A 134 -10.78 -4.57 -8.62
CA ALA A 134 -9.82 -3.81 -9.43
C ALA A 134 -9.09 -4.68 -10.47
N TYR A 135 -8.78 -5.94 -10.16
CA TYR A 135 -8.15 -6.85 -11.13
C TYR A 135 -9.10 -7.19 -12.29
N ALA A 136 -10.40 -7.31 -12.03
CA ALA A 136 -11.41 -7.50 -13.08
C ALA A 136 -11.62 -6.25 -13.95
N LEU A 137 -11.25 -5.07 -13.43
CA LEU A 137 -11.22 -3.82 -14.20
C LEU A 137 -9.95 -3.67 -15.05
N GLY A 138 -8.99 -4.59 -14.93
CA GLY A 138 -7.73 -4.56 -15.68
C GLY A 138 -6.58 -3.83 -14.97
N ASN A 139 -6.65 -3.64 -13.65
CA ASN A 139 -5.48 -3.18 -12.90
C ASN A 139 -4.40 -4.27 -12.81
N ASP A 140 -3.14 -3.87 -12.94
CA ASP A 140 -1.98 -4.74 -12.71
C ASP A 140 -1.73 -4.94 -11.22
N ARG A 141 -2.13 -3.96 -10.40
CA ARG A 141 -1.92 -3.97 -8.95
C ARG A 141 -3.05 -3.29 -8.19
N LEU A 142 -3.32 -3.84 -7.00
CA LEU A 142 -4.16 -3.19 -6.00
C LEU A 142 -3.30 -2.31 -5.08
N SER A 143 -3.49 -0.99 -5.14
CA SER A 143 -2.75 -0.02 -4.32
C SER A 143 -3.55 1.27 -4.13
N CYS A 144 -2.93 2.37 -3.68
CA CYS A 144 -3.58 3.68 -3.72
C CYS A 144 -4.11 3.95 -5.14
N VAL A 145 -5.32 4.52 -5.23
CA VAL A 145 -6.01 4.82 -6.50
C VAL A 145 -5.06 5.51 -7.50
N PHE A 146 -4.38 6.57 -7.05
CA PHE A 146 -3.29 7.22 -7.80
C PHE A 146 -1.98 7.00 -7.07
N CYS A 147 -1.25 5.95 -7.47
CA CYS A 147 0.06 5.65 -6.91
C CYS A 147 1.16 6.20 -7.81
N VAL A 148 2.24 6.71 -7.20
CA VAL A 148 3.48 7.13 -7.89
C VAL A 148 4.12 6.03 -8.75
N MET A 149 3.75 4.76 -8.54
CA MET A 149 4.23 3.59 -9.28
C MET A 149 3.11 2.84 -10.04
N ALA A 150 1.95 3.47 -10.24
CA ALA A 150 0.85 2.85 -10.98
C ALA A 150 1.17 2.74 -12.47
N SER A 151 0.64 1.71 -13.15
CA SER A 151 0.69 1.66 -14.61
C SER A 151 -0.32 2.66 -15.21
N LYS A 152 -0.20 2.97 -16.52
CA LYS A 152 -1.20 3.82 -17.19
C LYS A 152 -2.62 3.22 -17.10
N PRO A 153 -2.84 1.91 -17.34
CA PRO A 153 -4.14 1.28 -17.11
C PRO A 153 -4.68 1.48 -15.70
N ASP A 154 -3.86 1.27 -14.66
CA ASP A 154 -4.28 1.50 -13.27
C ASP A 154 -4.77 2.95 -13.05
N LEU A 155 -4.06 3.93 -13.61
CA LEU A 155 -4.38 5.36 -13.47
C LEU A 155 -5.67 5.73 -14.22
N ARG A 156 -5.88 5.16 -15.42
CA ARG A 156 -7.12 5.33 -16.20
C ARG A 156 -8.32 4.78 -15.45
N ASN A 157 -8.20 3.57 -14.91
CA ASN A 157 -9.24 2.97 -14.06
C ASN A 157 -9.50 3.82 -12.82
N GLY A 158 -8.44 4.32 -12.17
CA GLY A 158 -8.54 5.25 -11.06
C GLY A 158 -9.35 6.51 -11.42
N ARG A 159 -9.10 7.11 -12.58
CA ARG A 159 -9.86 8.27 -13.07
C ARG A 159 -11.33 7.95 -13.31
N VAL A 160 -11.62 6.83 -13.98
CA VAL A 160 -13.00 6.42 -14.31
C VAL A 160 -13.82 6.14 -13.06
N HIS A 161 -13.26 5.42 -12.10
CA HIS A 161 -13.99 4.97 -10.91
C HIS A 161 -13.89 5.92 -9.72
N HIS A 162 -12.95 6.87 -9.74
CA HIS A 162 -12.76 7.88 -8.68
C HIS A 162 -12.50 9.29 -9.26
N PRO A 163 -13.45 9.85 -10.04
CA PRO A 163 -13.26 11.14 -10.73
C PRO A 163 -13.03 12.32 -9.77
N GLU A 164 -13.71 12.34 -8.62
CA GLU A 164 -13.50 13.41 -7.63
C GLU A 164 -12.08 13.42 -7.07
N LEU A 165 -11.52 12.24 -6.79
CA LEU A 165 -10.14 12.11 -6.32
C LEU A 165 -9.15 12.48 -7.42
N PHE A 166 -9.46 12.14 -8.67
CA PHE A 166 -8.65 12.53 -9.82
C PHE A 166 -8.53 14.05 -9.90
N GLU A 167 -9.65 14.77 -9.80
CA GLU A 167 -9.66 16.24 -9.83
C GLU A 167 -8.87 16.85 -8.68
N GLN A 168 -8.93 16.28 -7.46
CA GLN A 168 -8.11 16.74 -6.33
C GLN A 168 -6.60 16.61 -6.62
N TYR A 169 -6.17 15.50 -7.22
CA TYR A 169 -4.76 15.31 -7.58
C TYR A 169 -4.34 16.27 -8.69
N VAL A 170 -5.14 16.43 -9.75
CA VAL A 170 -4.86 17.35 -10.86
C VAL A 170 -4.80 18.80 -10.38
N ALA A 171 -5.72 19.22 -9.51
CA ALA A 171 -5.69 20.55 -8.91
C ALA A 171 -4.41 20.76 -8.09
N LEU A 172 -3.97 19.74 -7.35
CA LEU A 172 -2.74 19.83 -6.56
C LEU A 172 -1.48 19.85 -7.43
N GLU A 173 -1.41 19.08 -8.52
CA GLU A 173 -0.32 19.18 -9.50
C GLU A 173 -0.25 20.60 -10.10
N ARG A 174 -1.39 21.15 -10.52
CA ARG A 174 -1.47 22.52 -11.08
C ARG A 174 -1.01 23.59 -10.08
N ARG A 175 -1.44 23.47 -8.81
CA ARG A 175 -1.08 24.43 -7.77
C ARG A 175 0.40 24.38 -7.38
N THR A 176 0.96 23.17 -7.31
CA THR A 176 2.35 22.98 -6.84
C THR A 176 3.38 23.04 -7.96
N GLY A 177 2.96 22.86 -9.22
CA GLY A 177 3.87 22.70 -10.36
C GLY A 177 4.60 21.35 -10.39
N TYR A 178 4.36 20.46 -9.43
CA TYR A 178 4.99 19.15 -9.34
C TYR A 178 4.01 18.02 -9.65
N THR A 179 4.48 17.02 -10.37
CA THR A 179 3.69 15.83 -10.75
C THR A 179 3.75 14.72 -9.70
N MET A 180 2.67 13.94 -9.48
CA MET A 180 2.72 12.82 -8.53
C MET A 180 3.44 11.58 -9.04
N HIS A 181 3.48 11.39 -10.36
CA HIS A 181 4.01 10.16 -10.94
C HIS A 181 5.53 10.22 -11.08
N MET A 182 6.23 9.10 -10.86
CA MET A 182 7.70 9.07 -10.89
C MET A 182 8.29 9.40 -12.27
N ASN A 183 7.52 9.23 -13.33
CA ASN A 183 7.92 9.57 -14.70
C ASN A 183 7.85 11.07 -15.01
N ARG A 184 7.37 11.89 -14.06
CA ARG A 184 7.24 13.35 -14.19
C ARG A 184 6.31 13.83 -15.31
N ILE A 185 5.32 13.00 -15.65
CA ILE A 185 4.26 13.33 -16.59
C ILE A 185 3.01 13.67 -15.77
N PRO A 186 2.29 14.76 -16.07
CA PRO A 186 1.04 15.11 -15.40
C PRO A 186 0.02 13.96 -15.41
N LEU A 187 -0.74 13.80 -14.34
CA LEU A 187 -1.74 12.74 -14.25
C LEU A 187 -2.84 12.86 -15.29
N VAL A 188 -3.18 14.09 -15.68
CA VAL A 188 -4.15 14.33 -16.75
C VAL A 188 -3.73 13.68 -18.07
N GLU A 189 -2.42 13.57 -18.34
CA GLU A 189 -1.89 12.90 -19.53
C GLU A 189 -1.73 11.40 -19.31
N LEU A 190 -1.31 10.97 -18.12
CA LEU A 190 -1.11 9.54 -17.83
C LEU A 190 -2.42 8.75 -17.74
N ALA A 191 -3.49 9.40 -17.27
CA ALA A 191 -4.83 8.84 -17.14
C ALA A 191 -5.78 9.29 -18.28
N ALA A 192 -5.23 9.82 -19.38
CA ALA A 192 -5.97 10.10 -20.61
C ALA A 192 -6.32 8.79 -21.34
#